data_AF-A0A1X6YJN4-F1
#
_entry.id   AF-A0A1X6YJN4-F1
#
_cell.length_a   1.000
_cell.length_b   1.000
_cell.length_c   1.000
_cell.angle_alpha   90.00
_cell.angle_beta   90.00
_cell.angle_gamma   90.00
#
_symmetry.space_group_name_H-M   'P 1'
#
loop_
_entity.id
_entity.type
_entity.pdbx_description
1 polymer ?
#
loop_
_entity_poly.entity_id
_entity_poly.type
_entity_poly.pdbx_seq_one_letter_code
_entity_poly.pdbx_strand_id
1 'polypeptide(L)'
;MKTETAIPPKNARRIWRVADLPKDRRPVAYEIRNTDGSVRVCLLSKRKRQIMDLLIDAPVYCASPVRISDIVHVLKRETGVEIHTDYYAGDPNTGAGAYGTYTLVSRVHRVTSQQVAA
;
A
#
# COMPACT_ATOMS: atom_id res chain seq x y z
N MET A 1 -17.28 -5.30 9.58
CA MET A 1 -16.53 -4.78 10.75
C MET A 1 -15.86 -5.97 11.41
N LYS A 2 -14.52 -6.02 11.45
CA LYS A 2 -13.82 -7.01 12.28
C LYS A 2 -13.51 -6.37 13.64
N THR A 3 -13.73 -7.17 14.67
CA THR A 3 -13.96 -6.90 16.09
C THR A 3 -12.70 -6.51 16.87
N GLU A 4 -12.90 -5.94 18.05
CA GLU A 4 -11.93 -5.42 19.05
C GLU A 4 -10.73 -6.32 19.38
N THR A 5 -10.72 -7.58 18.94
CA THR A 5 -9.68 -8.60 19.18
C THR A 5 -8.87 -8.98 17.94
N ALA A 6 -9.10 -8.34 16.79
CA ALA A 6 -8.34 -8.64 15.58
C ALA A 6 -6.85 -8.28 15.76
N ILE A 7 -5.98 -9.24 15.49
CA ILE A 7 -4.52 -9.03 15.47
C ILE A 7 -4.14 -8.65 14.03
N PRO A 8 -3.38 -7.56 13.81
CA PRO A 8 -2.90 -7.23 12.47
C PRO A 8 -2.01 -8.35 11.90
N PRO A 9 -1.86 -8.44 10.57
CA PRO A 9 -0.93 -9.40 9.98
C PRO A 9 0.46 -9.30 10.63
N LYS A 10 1.08 -10.43 10.96
CA LYS A 10 2.38 -10.45 11.67
C LYS A 10 3.49 -9.72 10.90
N ASN A 11 3.38 -9.67 9.58
CA ASN A 11 4.31 -8.95 8.69
C ASN A 11 3.87 -7.51 8.37
N ALA A 12 2.81 -7.00 9.00
CA ALA A 12 2.35 -5.64 8.75
C ALA A 12 3.43 -4.62 9.20
N ARG A 13 3.88 -3.79 8.27
CA ARG A 13 4.95 -2.83 8.50
C ARG A 13 4.38 -1.51 9.00
N ARG A 14 4.84 -1.08 10.18
CA ARG A 14 4.57 0.27 10.69
C ARG A 14 5.56 1.26 10.07
N ILE A 15 5.02 2.27 9.41
CA ILE A 15 5.79 3.41 8.90
C ILE A 15 5.64 4.58 9.89
N TRP A 16 6.76 5.05 10.44
CA TRP A 16 6.75 6.10 11.46
C TRP A 16 7.00 7.48 10.85
N ARG A 17 7.91 7.55 9.88
CA ARG A 17 8.35 8.79 9.25
C ARG A 17 8.65 8.58 7.78
N VAL A 18 8.71 9.69 7.05
CA VAL A 18 9.06 9.70 5.60
C VAL A 18 10.39 9.00 5.32
N ALA A 19 11.34 9.07 6.25
CA ALA A 19 12.64 8.43 6.11
C ALA A 19 12.56 6.90 6.04
N ASP A 20 11.49 6.28 6.54
CA ASP A 20 11.32 4.82 6.54
C ASP A 20 10.80 4.29 5.19
N LEU A 21 10.43 5.19 4.27
CA LEU A 21 9.96 4.82 2.93
C LEU A 21 11.12 4.40 2.01
N PRO A 22 10.85 3.54 1.00
CA PRO A 22 11.81 3.23 -0.06
C PRO A 22 12.38 4.51 -0.67
N LYS A 23 13.70 4.58 -0.86
CA LYS A 23 14.36 5.85 -1.26
C LYS A 23 14.15 6.22 -2.72
N ASP A 24 14.01 5.22 -3.59
CA ASP A 24 13.90 5.47 -5.02
C ASP A 24 12.51 6.00 -5.38
N ARG A 25 12.52 7.12 -6.11
CA ARG A 25 11.34 7.91 -6.48
C ARG A 25 11.19 8.08 -7.98
N ARG A 26 12.13 7.56 -8.77
CA ARG A 26 12.12 7.64 -10.24
C ARG A 26 10.85 6.97 -10.80
N PRO A 27 10.30 7.40 -11.94
CA PRO A 27 9.17 6.72 -12.55
C PRO A 27 9.46 5.25 -12.86
N VAL A 28 8.49 4.37 -12.62
CA VAL A 28 8.54 2.94 -13.01
C VAL A 28 7.13 2.45 -13.35
N ALA A 29 7.05 1.56 -14.33
CA ALA A 29 5.79 0.95 -14.74
C ALA A 29 5.43 -0.23 -13.84
N TYR A 30 4.15 -0.35 -13.51
CA TYR A 30 3.58 -1.48 -12.77
C TYR A 30 2.50 -2.11 -13.61
N GLU A 31 2.53 -3.44 -13.73
CA GLU A 31 1.39 -4.22 -14.18
C GLU A 31 0.55 -4.58 -12.95
N ILE A 32 -0.74 -4.25 -13.00
CA ILE A 32 -1.72 -4.48 -11.94
C ILE A 32 -2.76 -5.44 -12.51
N ARG A 33 -2.92 -6.59 -11.84
CA ARG A 33 -3.99 -7.56 -12.13
C ARG A 33 -4.95 -7.61 -10.94
N ASN A 34 -6.18 -7.19 -11.17
CA ASN A 34 -7.23 -7.14 -10.16
C ASN A 34 -7.95 -8.47 -10.01
N THR A 35 -8.75 -8.62 -8.95
CA THR A 35 -9.50 -9.85 -8.68
C THR A 35 -10.64 -10.10 -9.67
N ASP A 36 -11.18 -9.04 -10.29
CA ASP A 36 -12.14 -9.13 -11.39
C ASP A 36 -11.52 -9.59 -12.73
N GLY A 37 -10.21 -9.82 -12.76
CA GLY A 37 -9.45 -10.20 -13.95
C GLY A 37 -8.99 -9.03 -14.82
N SER A 38 -9.34 -7.78 -14.49
CA SER A 38 -8.86 -6.61 -15.21
C SER A 38 -7.35 -6.43 -15.04
N VAL A 39 -6.68 -6.08 -16.14
CA VAL A 39 -5.24 -5.84 -16.18
C VAL A 39 -4.98 -4.42 -16.66
N ARG A 40 -4.09 -3.71 -15.96
CA ARG A 40 -3.68 -2.37 -16.33
C ARG A 40 -2.20 -2.16 -16.08
N VAL A 41 -1.55 -1.42 -16.97
CA VAL A 41 -0.19 -0.91 -16.76
C VAL A 41 -0.25 0.56 -16.36
N CYS A 42 0.44 0.94 -15.29
CA CYS A 42 0.48 2.31 -14.78
C CYS A 42 1.92 2.77 -14.52
N LEU A 43 2.26 3.96 -15.00
CA LEU A 43 3.52 4.62 -14.66
C LEU A 43 3.35 5.38 -13.34
N LEU A 44 4.03 4.93 -12.27
CA LEU A 44 4.02 5.60 -10.98
C LEU A 44 5.39 6.22 -10.67
N SER A 45 5.36 7.36 -9.99
CA SER A 45 6.58 8.08 -9.58
C SER A 45 6.39 8.69 -8.19
N LYS A 46 7.46 9.25 -7.64
CA LYS A 46 7.46 9.99 -6.37
C LYS A 46 6.83 9.14 -5.25
N ARG A 47 5.89 9.71 -4.48
CA ARG A 47 5.31 9.06 -3.32
C ARG A 47 4.40 7.89 -3.69
N LYS A 48 3.66 7.97 -4.81
CA LYS A 48 2.81 6.89 -5.30
C LYS A 48 3.60 5.61 -5.53
N ARG A 49 4.77 5.75 -6.17
CA ARG A 49 5.73 4.65 -6.33
C ARG A 49 6.18 4.08 -4.99
N GLN A 50 6.66 4.92 -4.07
CA GLN A 50 7.17 4.46 -2.77
C GLN A 50 6.13 3.66 -1.98
N ILE A 51 4.87 4.09 -2.02
CA ILE A 51 3.76 3.40 -1.32
C ILE A 51 3.37 2.12 -2.06
N MET A 52 3.34 2.11 -3.40
CA MET A 52 3.11 0.87 -4.16
C MET A 52 4.21 -0.16 -3.86
N ASP A 53 5.47 0.25 -3.85
CA ASP A 53 6.61 -0.60 -3.52
C ASP A 53 6.51 -1.21 -2.11
N LEU A 54 6.04 -0.44 -1.14
CA LEU A 54 5.79 -0.94 0.21
C LEU A 54 4.65 -1.96 0.25
N LEU A 55 3.55 -1.66 -0.43
CA LEU A 55 2.35 -2.51 -0.46
C LEU A 55 2.59 -3.85 -1.16
N ILE A 56 3.49 -3.88 -2.16
CA ILE A 56 3.94 -5.12 -2.81
C ILE A 56 4.71 -6.01 -1.83
N ASP A 57 5.51 -5.41 -0.95
CA ASP A 57 6.36 -6.14 0.01
C ASP A 57 5.56 -6.68 1.20
N ALA A 58 4.69 -5.85 1.79
CA ALA A 58 3.89 -6.24 2.94
C ALA A 58 2.66 -5.34 3.14
N PRO A 59 1.67 -5.78 3.93
CA PRO A 59 0.65 -4.89 4.47
C PRO A 59 1.31 -3.72 5.23
N VAL A 60 0.78 -2.51 5.09
CA VAL A 60 1.36 -1.33 5.75
C VAL A 60 0.34 -0.53 6.52
N TYR A 61 0.79 0.04 7.63
CA TYR A 61 0.04 1.05 8.36
C TYR A 61 0.99 2.14 8.84
N CYS A 62 0.43 3.29 9.22
CA CYS A 62 1.22 4.48 9.45
C CYS A 62 0.83 5.24 10.70
N ALA A 63 1.79 5.95 11.27
CA ALA A 63 1.51 7.12 12.11
C ALA A 63 1.02 8.31 11.24
N SER A 64 0.17 9.17 11.79
CA SER A 64 -0.36 10.39 11.16
C SER A 64 0.60 11.22 10.25
N PRO A 65 1.90 11.43 10.57
CA PRO A 65 2.77 12.34 9.79
C PRO A 65 3.08 11.95 8.34
N VAL A 66 2.96 10.69 7.93
CA VAL A 66 3.32 10.29 6.54
C VAL A 66 2.10 10.25 5.61
N ARG A 67 0.87 10.32 6.18
CA ARG A 67 -0.41 10.34 5.45
C ARG A 67 -0.52 9.28 4.35
N ILE A 68 -0.18 8.02 4.69
CA ILE A 68 -0.27 6.89 3.75
C ILE A 68 -1.70 6.72 3.22
N SER A 69 -2.72 6.99 4.04
CA SER A 69 -4.13 6.98 3.67
C SER A 69 -4.43 7.78 2.40
N ASP A 70 -3.89 9.00 2.31
CA ASP A 70 -4.15 9.92 1.20
C ASP A 70 -3.56 9.35 -0.08
N ILE A 71 -2.35 8.80 0.00
CA ILE A 71 -1.68 8.19 -1.13
C ILE A 71 -2.36 6.89 -1.57
N VAL A 72 -2.81 6.06 -0.62
CA VAL A 72 -3.60 4.86 -0.92
C VAL A 72 -4.89 5.23 -1.62
N HIS A 73 -5.59 6.28 -1.17
CA HIS A 73 -6.80 6.76 -1.82
C HIS A 73 -6.53 7.20 -3.26
N VAL A 74 -5.45 7.96 -3.49
CA VAL A 74 -5.02 8.36 -4.84
C VAL A 74 -4.67 7.14 -5.71
N LEU A 75 -3.95 6.15 -5.17
CA LEU A 75 -3.60 4.94 -5.90
C LEU A 75 -4.84 4.17 -6.36
N LYS A 76 -5.81 3.94 -5.45
CA LYS A 76 -7.08 3.28 -5.78
C LYS A 76 -7.80 4.01 -6.92
N ARG A 77 -7.92 5.34 -6.80
CA ARG A 77 -8.66 6.17 -7.77
C ARG A 77 -7.99 6.22 -9.15
N GLU A 78 -6.68 6.43 -9.21
CA GLU A 78 -5.97 6.67 -10.47
C GLU A 78 -5.62 5.38 -11.21
N THR A 79 -5.28 4.32 -10.47
CA THR A 79 -4.79 3.06 -11.06
C THR A 79 -5.85 1.97 -11.10
N GLY A 80 -6.91 2.09 -10.29
CA GLY A 80 -7.88 1.01 -10.09
C GLY A 80 -7.34 -0.16 -9.27
N VAL A 81 -6.18 -0.01 -8.60
CA VAL A 81 -5.61 -1.05 -7.75
C VAL A 81 -6.52 -1.34 -6.56
N GLU A 82 -6.71 -2.62 -6.28
CA GLU A 82 -7.49 -3.11 -5.16
C GLU A 82 -6.59 -3.20 -3.92
N ILE A 83 -6.89 -2.36 -2.94
CA ILE A 83 -6.23 -2.34 -1.65
C ILE A 83 -7.32 -2.46 -0.58
N HIS A 84 -7.24 -3.49 0.25
CA HIS A 84 -8.15 -3.68 1.37
C HIS A 84 -7.69 -2.85 2.57
N THR A 85 -8.62 -2.39 3.39
CA THR A 85 -8.34 -1.69 4.65
C THR A 85 -9.02 -2.41 5.79
N ASP A 86 -8.24 -3.04 6.66
CA ASP A 86 -8.70 -3.59 7.92
C ASP A 86 -8.41 -2.59 9.04
N TYR A 87 -9.37 -2.36 9.93
CA TYR A 87 -9.21 -1.49 11.09
C TYR A 87 -8.98 -2.33 12.35
N TYR A 88 -8.03 -1.89 13.16
CA TYR A 88 -7.61 -2.52 14.41
C TYR A 88 -7.76 -1.55 15.56
N ALA A 89 -8.12 -2.07 16.73
CA ALA A 89 -8.14 -1.27 17.96
C ALA A 89 -6.72 -0.81 18.31
N GLY A 90 -6.62 0.42 18.82
CA GLY A 90 -5.39 0.91 19.42
C GLY A 90 -5.24 0.44 20.86
N ASP A 91 -4.13 0.81 21.50
CA ASP A 91 -3.90 0.48 22.91
C ASP A 91 -4.54 1.56 23.81
N PRO A 92 -5.59 1.23 24.58
CA PRO A 92 -6.25 2.17 25.47
C PRO A 92 -5.34 2.63 26.62
N ASN A 93 -4.36 1.82 27.03
CA ASN A 93 -3.45 2.17 28.13
C ASN A 93 -2.44 3.24 27.73
N THR A 94 -2.09 3.32 26.44
CA THR A 94 -1.20 4.36 25.90
C THR A 94 -1.98 5.53 25.27
N GLY A 95 -3.31 5.48 25.27
CA GLY A 95 -4.16 6.43 24.53
C GLY A 95 -4.02 6.33 23.00
N ALA A 96 -3.52 5.21 22.48
CA ALA A 96 -3.39 5.02 21.04
C ALA A 96 -4.77 4.76 20.43
N GLY A 97 -5.16 5.56 19.44
CA GLY A 97 -6.41 5.37 18.70
C GLY A 97 -6.37 4.15 17.76
N ALA A 98 -7.55 3.77 17.27
CA ALA A 98 -7.67 2.75 16.23
C ALA A 98 -6.87 3.12 14.97
N TYR A 99 -6.37 2.11 14.26
CA TYR A 99 -5.55 2.30 13.06
C TYR A 99 -5.96 1.35 11.94
N GLY A 100 -5.80 1.82 10.70
CA GLY A 100 -6.06 1.02 9.50
C GLY A 100 -4.76 0.40 8.95
N THR A 101 -4.79 -0.88 8.61
CA THR A 101 -3.76 -1.54 7.81
C THR A 101 -4.23 -1.68 6.38
N TYR A 102 -3.35 -1.36 5.44
CA TYR A 102 -3.58 -1.45 4.01
C TYR A 102 -2.91 -2.70 3.45
N THR A 103 -3.69 -3.56 2.83
CA THR A 103 -3.23 -4.81 2.22
C THR A 103 -3.49 -4.78 0.73
N LEU A 104 -2.46 -5.03 -0.07
CA LEU A 104 -2.61 -5.16 -1.52
C LEU A 104 -3.36 -6.45 -1.85
N VAL A 105 -4.45 -6.34 -2.62
CA VAL A 105 -5.26 -7.48 -3.07
C VAL A 105 -4.93 -7.81 -4.53
N SER A 106 -4.77 -6.78 -5.37
CA SER A 106 -4.28 -6.95 -6.73
C SER A 106 -2.92 -7.63 -6.76
N ARG A 107 -2.66 -8.48 -7.76
CA ARG A 107 -1.30 -8.92 -8.07
C ARG A 107 -0.60 -7.80 -8.81
N VAL A 108 0.49 -7.28 -8.26
CA VAL A 108 1.24 -6.17 -8.84
C VAL A 108 2.70 -6.53 -9.02
N HIS A 109 3.21 -6.29 -10.22
CA HIS A 109 4.62 -6.51 -10.54
C HIS A 109 5.20 -5.26 -11.21
N ARG A 110 6.46 -4.95 -10.91
CA ARG A 110 7.19 -3.92 -11.67
C ARG A 110 7.47 -4.47 -13.06
N VAL A 111 7.19 -3.67 -14.08
CA VAL A 111 7.60 -3.97 -15.45
C VAL A 111 9.02 -3.46 -15.61
N THR A 112 9.99 -4.35 -15.54
CA THR A 112 11.35 -4.06 -16.02
C THR A 112 11.31 -3.96 -17.54
N SER A 113 12.09 -3.06 -18.12
CA SER A 113 12.12 -2.73 -19.57
C SER A 113 12.53 -3.88 -20.52
N GLN A 114 12.35 -5.14 -20.12
CA GLN A 114 12.67 -6.34 -20.89
C GLN A 114 11.45 -7.18 -21.31
N GLN A 115 10.24 -6.62 -21.28
CA GLN A 115 9.08 -7.24 -21.93
C GLN A 115 8.29 -6.22 -22.74
N VAL A 116 8.89 -5.79 -23.85
CA VAL A 116 8.17 -5.56 -25.10
C VAL A 116 8.96 -6.32 -26.16
N ALA A 117 8.82 -7.65 -26.14
CA ALA A 117 9.41 -8.50 -27.16
C ALA A 117 8.37 -8.70 -28.27
N ALA A 118 8.77 -8.24 -29.46
CA ALA A 118 8.33 -8.58 -30.82
C ALA A 118 6.83 -8.49 -31.16
#